data_AF-A0AAW8H7H9-F1
#
_entry.id   AF-A0AAW8H7H9-F1
#
_cell.length_a   1.000
_cell.length_b   1.000
_cell.length_c   1.000
_cell.angle_alpha   90.00
_cell.angle_beta   90.00
_cell.angle_gamma   90.00
#
_symmetry.space_group_name_H-M   'P 1'
#
loop_
_entity.id
_entity.type
_entity.pdbx_description
1 polymer ?
#
loop_
_entity_poly.entity_id
_entity_poly.type
_entity_poly.pdbx_seq_one_letter_code
_entity_poly.pdbx_strand_id
1 'polypeptide(L)'
;MSEYANIPQVTTLPKPFGVTVKWKWPDGSHWFSGLEMQCLFEDGRFEKERICWPVTEKLISGLKASERVQVRLRPVAADGSARDWRTGDWIEGISSVNTDEILQALQEDIRSSKTFELLNGGRFIKDAHIGDGLVSANFSVKMDLNQCGKQHPAGMSIGVEGAQRQVVFEADRFKVHEAAQSAIENAVVLSMKMKTALSDEMKQAVIDAVRESDLFTSLQAASASDLQQAVDDAVGKALRNAVKPGGMIWSRFQLCQH
;
A
#
# COMPACT_ATOMS: atom_id res chain seq x y z
N MET A 1 -31.59 -8.26 -42.06
CA MET A 1 -30.14 -8.01 -42.16
C MET A 1 -29.74 -7.32 -40.87
N SER A 2 -29.03 -8.01 -39.99
CA SER A 2 -28.63 -7.44 -38.70
C SER A 2 -27.62 -6.34 -38.94
N GLU A 3 -28.00 -5.09 -38.72
CA GLU A 3 -27.03 -4.01 -38.56
C GLU A 3 -26.06 -4.42 -37.46
N TYR A 4 -24.81 -4.65 -37.82
CA TYR A 4 -23.78 -4.94 -36.83
C TYR A 4 -23.61 -3.69 -35.95
N ALA A 5 -24.16 -3.76 -34.75
CA ALA A 5 -24.10 -2.68 -33.76
C ALA A 5 -22.64 -2.25 -33.55
N ASN A 6 -22.39 -0.95 -33.67
CA ASN A 6 -21.11 -0.37 -33.28
C ASN A 6 -21.09 -0.18 -31.76
N ILE A 7 -19.90 -0.21 -31.14
CA ILE A 7 -19.78 0.10 -29.71
C ILE A 7 -19.85 1.63 -29.59
N PRO A 8 -20.89 2.19 -28.96
CA PRO A 8 -21.20 3.61 -29.10
C PRO A 8 -20.19 4.53 -28.41
N GLN A 9 -19.44 4.03 -27.41
CA GLN A 9 -18.50 4.84 -26.63
C GLN A 9 -17.36 3.94 -26.16
N VAL A 10 -16.17 4.13 -26.73
CA VAL A 10 -14.92 3.53 -26.25
C VAL A 10 -13.97 4.67 -25.93
N THR A 11 -13.46 4.69 -24.71
CA THR A 11 -12.57 5.75 -24.22
C THR A 11 -11.34 5.11 -23.58
N THR A 12 -10.17 5.66 -23.89
CA THR A 12 -8.90 5.31 -23.26
C THR A 12 -8.55 6.35 -22.20
N LEU A 13 -8.12 5.90 -21.03
CA LEU A 13 -7.69 6.75 -19.94
C LEU A 13 -6.25 6.38 -19.56
N PRO A 14 -5.32 7.36 -19.52
CA PRO A 14 -3.94 7.11 -19.11
C PRO A 14 -3.90 6.66 -17.64
N LYS A 15 -3.07 5.66 -17.35
CA LYS A 15 -2.73 5.24 -15.99
C LYS A 15 -1.21 5.06 -15.85
N PRO A 16 -0.66 5.14 -14.63
CA PRO A 16 0.70 4.69 -14.39
C PRO A 16 0.86 3.25 -14.88
N PHE A 17 1.87 3.02 -15.72
CA PHE A 17 2.23 1.71 -16.28
C PHE A 17 1.13 1.01 -17.10
N GLY A 18 0.15 1.75 -17.62
CA GLY A 18 -0.94 1.16 -18.38
C GLY A 18 -1.95 2.14 -18.97
N VAL A 19 -2.95 1.59 -19.65
CA VAL A 19 -4.10 2.34 -20.17
C VAL A 19 -5.37 1.62 -19.77
N THR A 20 -6.31 2.33 -19.14
CA THR A 20 -7.65 1.79 -18.91
C THR A 20 -8.52 2.06 -20.13
N VAL A 21 -9.10 1.01 -20.70
CA VAL A 21 -10.06 1.09 -21.78
C VAL A 21 -11.45 0.90 -21.19
N LYS A 22 -12.34 1.86 -21.40
CA LYS A 22 -13.74 1.81 -20.96
C LYS A 22 -14.65 1.77 -22.17
N TRP A 23 -15.71 0.97 -22.10
CA TRP A 23 -16.71 0.89 -23.15
C TRP A 23 -18.12 0.79 -22.60
N LYS A 24 -19.09 1.21 -23.43
CA LYS A 24 -20.51 0.97 -23.20
C LYS A 24 -20.99 -0.18 -24.09
N TRP A 25 -21.63 -1.18 -23.49
CA TRP A 25 -22.25 -2.26 -24.24
C TRP A 25 -23.40 -1.75 -25.14
N PRO A 26 -23.57 -2.32 -26.35
CA PRO A 26 -24.75 -2.05 -27.17
C PRO A 26 -26.05 -2.38 -26.44
N ASP A 27 -27.12 -1.65 -26.75
CA ASP A 27 -28.44 -1.89 -26.15
C ASP A 27 -28.93 -3.32 -26.48
N GLY A 28 -29.49 -4.02 -25.49
CA GLY A 28 -29.88 -5.42 -25.62
C GLY A 28 -28.74 -6.44 -25.39
N SER A 29 -27.54 -5.99 -25.03
CA SER A 29 -26.47 -6.88 -24.59
C SER A 29 -26.88 -7.66 -23.34
N HIS A 30 -26.48 -8.92 -23.28
CA HIS A 30 -26.85 -9.86 -22.22
C HIS A 30 -25.71 -10.86 -22.00
N TRP A 31 -25.94 -11.85 -21.14
CA TRP A 31 -24.99 -12.86 -20.69
C TRP A 31 -24.29 -13.68 -21.80
N PHE A 32 -24.86 -13.77 -23.01
CA PHE A 32 -24.20 -14.39 -24.18
C PHE A 32 -23.45 -13.39 -25.09
N SER A 33 -23.53 -12.10 -24.78
CA SER A 33 -22.83 -11.07 -25.54
C SER A 33 -21.33 -11.10 -25.22
N GLY A 34 -20.53 -11.17 -26.27
CA GLY A 34 -19.08 -11.06 -26.18
C GLY A 34 -18.57 -9.86 -26.98
N LEU A 35 -17.46 -9.30 -26.53
CA LEU A 35 -16.63 -8.39 -27.32
C LEU A 35 -15.33 -9.08 -27.65
N GLU A 36 -14.78 -8.76 -28.81
CA GLU A 36 -13.39 -9.03 -29.12
C GLU A 36 -12.62 -7.72 -29.01
N MET A 37 -11.65 -7.69 -28.09
CA MET A 37 -10.68 -6.62 -27.94
C MET A 37 -9.38 -7.05 -28.59
N GLN A 38 -8.78 -6.16 -29.37
CA GLN A 38 -7.44 -6.34 -29.92
C GLN A 38 -6.57 -5.17 -29.52
N CYS A 39 -5.37 -5.49 -29.04
CA CYS A 39 -4.36 -4.54 -28.60
C CYS A 39 -3.12 -4.72 -29.45
N LEU A 40 -2.63 -3.63 -30.04
CA LEU A 40 -1.36 -3.57 -30.75
C LEU A 40 -0.43 -2.64 -29.97
N PHE A 41 0.66 -3.22 -29.47
CA PHE A 41 1.67 -2.51 -28.71
C PHE A 41 2.72 -1.90 -29.63
N GLU A 42 3.44 -0.89 -29.14
CA GLU A 42 4.48 -0.18 -29.91
C GLU A 42 5.66 -1.08 -30.31
N ASP A 43 5.94 -2.12 -29.53
CA ASP A 43 6.94 -3.15 -29.85
C ASP A 43 6.47 -4.20 -30.87
N GLY A 44 5.26 -4.06 -31.41
CA GLY A 44 4.67 -4.96 -32.38
C GLY A 44 3.99 -6.19 -31.77
N ARG A 45 3.94 -6.34 -30.44
CA ARG A 45 3.11 -7.37 -29.82
C ARG A 45 1.64 -7.13 -30.18
N PHE A 46 0.94 -8.21 -30.48
CA PHE A 46 -0.47 -8.18 -30.80
C PHE A 46 -1.21 -9.17 -29.90
N GLU A 47 -2.17 -8.64 -29.15
CA GLU A 47 -2.98 -9.43 -28.24
C GLU A 47 -4.45 -9.37 -28.65
N LYS A 48 -5.13 -10.50 -28.53
CA LYS A 48 -6.55 -10.65 -28.81
C LYS A 48 -7.20 -11.31 -27.60
N GLU A 49 -8.23 -10.66 -27.08
CA GLU A 49 -8.99 -11.14 -25.93
C GLU A 49 -10.49 -11.12 -26.25
N ARG A 50 -11.22 -12.13 -25.75
CA ARG A 50 -12.69 -12.12 -25.77
C ARG A 50 -13.18 -11.74 -24.38
N ILE A 51 -14.00 -10.70 -24.31
CA ILE A 51 -14.56 -10.16 -23.09
C ILE A 51 -16.04 -10.53 -23.04
N CYS A 52 -16.46 -11.21 -21.98
CA CYS A 52 -17.86 -11.52 -21.74
C CYS A 52 -18.54 -10.38 -20.98
N TRP A 53 -19.80 -10.11 -21.30
CA TRP A 53 -20.65 -9.24 -20.48
C TRP A 53 -20.66 -9.73 -19.01
N PRO A 54 -20.68 -8.85 -17.98
CA PRO A 54 -20.97 -7.41 -18.00
C PRO A 54 -19.75 -6.49 -18.00
N VAL A 55 -18.53 -6.99 -18.18
CA VAL A 55 -17.31 -6.17 -18.03
C VAL A 55 -17.38 -4.94 -18.94
N THR A 56 -17.19 -3.74 -18.39
CA THR A 56 -17.25 -2.44 -19.10
C THR A 56 -15.91 -1.71 -19.13
N GLU A 57 -14.91 -2.24 -18.44
CA GLU A 57 -13.56 -1.67 -18.43
C GLU A 57 -12.49 -2.74 -18.30
N LYS A 58 -11.31 -2.46 -18.86
CA LYS A 58 -10.13 -3.31 -18.75
C LYS A 58 -8.88 -2.44 -18.64
N LEU A 59 -7.98 -2.80 -17.74
CA LEU A 59 -6.65 -2.22 -17.68
C LEU A 59 -5.70 -3.03 -18.58
N ILE A 60 -5.08 -2.35 -19.53
CA ILE A 60 -3.92 -2.84 -20.27
C ILE A 60 -2.69 -2.42 -19.47
N SER A 61 -2.04 -3.38 -18.81
CA SER A 61 -0.90 -3.14 -17.93
C SER A 61 0.43 -3.45 -18.63
N GLY A 62 1.55 -3.10 -17.99
CA GLY A 62 2.89 -3.47 -18.45
C GLY A 62 3.47 -2.53 -19.51
N LEU A 63 2.93 -1.33 -19.62
CA LEU A 63 3.43 -0.26 -20.48
C LEU A 63 4.48 0.57 -19.75
N LYS A 64 5.51 1.04 -20.45
CA LYS A 64 6.42 2.08 -19.95
C LYS A 64 5.69 3.42 -19.92
N ALA A 65 6.20 4.40 -19.19
CA ALA A 65 5.68 5.77 -19.22
C ALA A 65 5.77 6.34 -20.65
N SER A 66 4.68 6.98 -21.11
CA SER A 66 4.53 7.48 -22.48
C SER A 66 4.42 6.44 -23.59
N GLU A 67 4.37 5.14 -23.27
CA GLU A 67 4.23 4.09 -24.29
C GLU A 67 2.82 4.08 -24.87
N ARG A 68 2.73 3.94 -26.20
CA ARG A 68 1.46 3.98 -26.93
C ARG A 68 0.94 2.57 -27.17
N VAL A 69 -0.37 2.41 -27.06
CA VAL A 69 -1.07 1.17 -27.41
C VAL A 69 -2.27 1.51 -28.28
N GLN A 70 -2.43 0.79 -29.39
CA GLN A 70 -3.63 0.88 -30.21
C GLN A 70 -4.60 -0.20 -29.79
N VAL A 71 -5.85 0.19 -29.53
CA VAL A 71 -6.90 -0.70 -29.06
C VAL A 71 -8.10 -0.58 -29.97
N ARG A 72 -8.73 -1.71 -30.27
CA ARG A 72 -10.03 -1.75 -30.96
C ARG A 72 -10.94 -2.79 -30.34
N LEU A 73 -12.24 -2.51 -30.34
CA LEU A 73 -13.26 -3.41 -29.81
C LEU A 73 -14.39 -3.57 -30.82
N ARG A 74 -14.93 -4.79 -30.93
CA ARG A 74 -16.15 -5.06 -31.69
C ARG A 74 -17.04 -6.09 -30.98
N PRO A 75 -18.37 -6.03 -31.15
CA PRO A 75 -19.26 -7.09 -30.69
C PRO A 75 -19.04 -8.36 -31.52
N VAL A 76 -19.11 -9.50 -30.84
CA VAL A 76 -18.99 -10.83 -31.42
C VAL A 76 -20.19 -11.65 -30.98
N ALA A 77 -20.87 -12.25 -31.95
CA ALA A 77 -22.00 -13.13 -31.69
C ALA A 77 -21.54 -14.42 -30.98
N ALA A 78 -22.51 -15.17 -30.43
CA ALA A 78 -22.21 -16.41 -29.70
C ALA A 78 -21.45 -17.44 -30.58
N ASP A 79 -21.76 -17.47 -31.88
CA ASP A 79 -21.15 -18.34 -32.89
C ASP A 79 -19.76 -17.88 -33.36
N GLY A 80 -19.25 -16.75 -32.84
CA GLY A 80 -17.95 -16.18 -33.22
C GLY A 80 -17.99 -15.28 -34.46
N SER A 81 -19.16 -15.11 -35.09
CA SER A 81 -19.33 -14.17 -36.19
C SER A 81 -19.28 -12.73 -35.70
N ALA A 82 -18.64 -11.86 -36.48
CA ALA A 82 -18.47 -10.45 -36.16
C ALA A 82 -18.34 -9.63 -37.44
N ARG A 83 -18.62 -8.32 -37.33
CA ARG A 83 -18.36 -7.37 -38.43
C ARG A 83 -16.87 -7.32 -38.75
N ASP A 84 -16.54 -7.15 -40.02
CA ASP A 84 -15.17 -6.82 -40.40
C ASP A 84 -14.67 -5.53 -39.73
N TRP A 85 -13.39 -5.57 -39.39
CA TRP A 85 -12.66 -4.42 -38.84
C TRP A 85 -12.54 -3.33 -39.91
N ARG A 86 -12.74 -2.09 -39.50
CA ARG A 86 -12.46 -0.89 -40.30
C ARG A 86 -11.16 -0.24 -39.84
N THR A 87 -10.52 0.49 -40.74
CA THR A 87 -9.31 1.26 -40.43
C THR A 87 -9.51 2.26 -39.29
N GLY A 88 -10.72 2.82 -39.17
CA GLY A 88 -11.08 3.77 -38.10
C GLY A 88 -11.53 3.13 -36.78
N ASP A 89 -11.52 1.80 -36.64
CA ASP A 89 -11.90 1.14 -35.37
C ASP A 89 -10.74 1.19 -34.34
N TRP A 90 -9.52 1.58 -34.74
CA TRP A 90 -8.38 1.75 -33.85
C TRP A 90 -8.49 3.06 -33.06
N ILE A 91 -8.32 2.94 -31.75
CA ILE A 91 -8.28 4.04 -30.79
C ILE A 91 -6.93 3.99 -30.10
N GLU A 92 -6.31 5.14 -29.91
CA GLU A 92 -5.03 5.23 -29.25
C GLU A 92 -5.18 5.41 -27.74
N GLY A 93 -4.36 4.69 -26.99
CA GLY A 93 -4.10 4.91 -25.59
C GLY A 93 -2.64 5.25 -25.37
N ILE A 94 -2.37 6.14 -24.42
CA ILE A 94 -1.01 6.47 -24.00
C ILE A 94 -0.97 6.30 -22.49
N SER A 95 0.06 5.61 -21.98
CA SER A 95 0.24 5.50 -20.53
C SER A 95 0.58 6.86 -19.91
N SER A 96 0.29 7.03 -18.62
CA SER A 96 0.55 8.30 -17.93
C SER A 96 2.05 8.63 -17.91
N VAL A 97 2.38 9.91 -18.10
CA VAL A 97 3.71 10.49 -17.88
C VAL A 97 3.75 11.38 -16.64
N ASN A 98 2.62 11.50 -15.94
CA ASN A 98 2.54 12.29 -14.74
C ASN A 98 3.40 11.65 -13.65
N THR A 99 4.54 12.28 -13.36
CA THR A 99 5.52 11.80 -12.39
C THR A 99 4.92 11.66 -11.01
N ASP A 100 3.98 12.52 -10.62
CA ASP A 100 3.37 12.46 -9.29
C ASP A 100 2.44 11.24 -9.17
N GLU A 101 1.63 10.96 -10.20
CA GLU A 101 0.80 9.74 -10.25
C GLU A 101 1.65 8.46 -10.26
N ILE A 102 2.76 8.48 -11.01
CA ILE A 102 3.68 7.34 -11.09
C ILE A 102 4.37 7.10 -9.74
N LEU A 103 4.89 8.15 -9.11
CA LEU A 103 5.52 8.07 -7.80
C LEU A 103 4.53 7.60 -6.73
N GLN A 104 3.30 8.12 -6.76
CA GLN A 104 2.25 7.69 -5.85
C GLN A 104 1.92 6.20 -6.04
N ALA A 105 1.71 5.75 -7.29
CA ALA A 105 1.42 4.35 -7.58
C ALA A 105 2.56 3.42 -7.12
N LEU A 106 3.81 3.79 -7.37
CA LEU A 106 4.98 3.04 -6.87
C LEU A 106 5.04 3.02 -5.35
N GLN A 107 4.76 4.13 -4.68
CA GLN A 107 4.75 4.20 -3.23
C GLN A 107 3.64 3.33 -2.62
N GLU A 108 2.46 3.33 -3.21
CA GLU A 108 1.33 2.46 -2.81
C GLU A 108 1.67 0.98 -3.02
N ASP A 109 2.27 0.63 -4.16
CA ASP A 109 2.70 -0.75 -4.47
C ASP A 109 3.79 -1.24 -3.49
N ILE A 110 4.79 -0.40 -3.21
CA ILE A 110 5.82 -0.70 -2.20
C ILE A 110 5.18 -0.87 -0.82
N ARG A 111 4.28 0.03 -0.43
CA ARG A 111 3.63 0.00 0.90
C ARG A 111 2.72 -1.22 1.07
N SER A 112 2.04 -1.63 0.02
CA SER A 112 1.18 -2.83 0.02
C SER A 112 1.97 -4.13 -0.16
N SER A 113 3.27 -4.05 -0.46
CA SER A 113 4.10 -5.24 -0.58
C SER A 113 4.25 -5.96 0.76
N LYS A 114 4.15 -7.29 0.72
CA LYS A 114 4.35 -8.16 1.87
C LYS A 114 5.72 -7.95 2.55
N THR A 115 6.75 -7.62 1.77
CA THR A 115 8.09 -7.33 2.30
C THR A 115 8.10 -6.04 3.12
N PHE A 116 7.40 -4.99 2.67
CA PHE A 116 7.27 -3.75 3.43
C PHE A 116 6.47 -3.95 4.72
N GLU A 117 5.39 -4.74 4.70
CA GLU A 117 4.66 -5.14 5.91
C GLU A 117 5.58 -5.83 6.95
N LEU A 118 6.45 -6.73 6.50
CA LEU A 118 7.43 -7.41 7.36
C LEU A 118 8.48 -6.46 7.94
N LEU A 119 8.90 -5.45 7.16
CA LEU A 119 9.90 -4.46 7.60
C LEU A 119 9.29 -3.42 8.56
N ASN A 120 8.03 -3.03 8.37
CA ASN A 120 7.35 -1.98 9.12
C ASN A 120 6.77 -2.43 10.48
N GLY A 121 7.26 -3.53 11.05
CA GLY A 121 6.85 -4.02 12.38
C GLY A 121 6.18 -5.39 12.39
N GLY A 122 6.01 -6.02 11.22
CA GLY A 122 5.64 -7.43 11.10
C GLY A 122 6.78 -8.38 11.46
N ARG A 123 7.31 -8.32 12.69
CA ARG A 123 8.23 -9.33 13.22
C ARG A 123 7.71 -9.89 14.54
N PHE A 124 6.92 -10.93 14.44
CA PHE A 124 7.08 -12.05 15.37
C PHE A 124 7.98 -13.06 14.65
N ILE A 125 9.16 -13.34 15.21
CA ILE A 125 9.76 -14.66 14.97
C ILE A 125 8.72 -15.64 15.50
N LYS A 126 7.98 -16.30 14.60
CA LYS A 126 7.06 -17.36 15.03
C LYS A 126 7.86 -18.58 15.46
N ASP A 127 8.90 -18.90 14.68
CA ASP A 127 9.90 -19.93 14.97
C ASP A 127 11.25 -19.50 14.36
N ALA A 128 12.32 -19.51 15.16
CA ALA A 128 13.69 -19.47 14.66
C ALA A 128 14.50 -20.54 15.39
N HIS A 129 15.22 -21.36 14.63
CA HIS A 129 16.25 -22.25 15.16
C HIS A 129 17.55 -21.44 15.28
N ILE A 130 17.94 -21.10 16.51
CA ILE A 130 19.25 -20.49 16.79
C ILE A 130 20.03 -21.54 17.58
N GLY A 131 20.91 -22.29 16.90
CA GLY A 131 21.53 -23.48 17.47
C GLY A 131 20.52 -24.57 17.79
N ASP A 132 20.74 -25.33 18.87
CA ASP A 132 19.86 -26.42 19.34
C ASP A 132 18.61 -25.94 20.11
N GLY A 133 18.33 -24.63 20.15
CA GLY A 133 17.18 -24.07 20.90
C GLY A 133 16.07 -23.51 19.99
N LEU A 134 14.81 -23.77 20.37
CA LEU A 134 13.60 -23.16 19.79
C LEU A 134 13.11 -22.01 20.68
N VAL A 135 13.01 -20.79 20.15
CA VAL A 135 12.51 -19.62 20.89
C VAL A 135 11.05 -19.33 20.49
N SER A 136 10.12 -19.51 21.44
CA SER A 136 8.71 -19.11 21.34
C SER A 136 8.50 -17.78 22.09
N ALA A 137 7.83 -16.82 21.45
CA ALA A 137 7.60 -15.48 21.98
C ALA A 137 6.65 -15.41 23.21
N ASN A 138 6.06 -16.53 23.63
CA ASN A 138 5.25 -16.59 24.85
C ASN A 138 6.02 -17.31 25.96
N PHE A 139 6.76 -16.51 26.74
CA PHE A 139 7.29 -16.82 28.08
C PHE A 139 7.75 -18.27 28.31
N SER A 140 8.92 -18.65 27.81
CA SER A 140 9.92 -19.47 28.50
C SER A 140 11.06 -19.82 27.55
N VAL A 141 12.30 -19.54 27.95
CA VAL A 141 13.49 -20.06 27.26
C VAL A 141 13.75 -21.45 27.84
N LYS A 142 13.53 -22.51 27.05
CA LYS A 142 14.08 -23.85 27.37
C LYS A 142 15.44 -23.96 26.69
N MET A 143 16.50 -24.01 27.48
CA MET A 143 17.86 -24.29 27.00
C MET A 143 18.07 -25.80 27.05
N ASP A 144 18.34 -26.42 25.89
CA ASP A 144 18.84 -27.79 25.83
C ASP A 144 20.36 -27.78 26.08
N LEU A 145 20.77 -28.15 27.29
CA LEU A 145 22.17 -28.40 27.64
C LEU A 145 22.47 -29.88 27.39
N ASN A 146 22.73 -30.23 26.14
CA ASN A 146 23.07 -31.59 25.75
C ASN A 146 24.53 -31.93 26.11
N GLN A 147 24.78 -32.26 27.37
CA GLN A 147 25.81 -33.24 27.73
C GLN A 147 25.43 -33.96 29.03
N CYS A 148 25.02 -35.23 28.86
CA CYS A 148 24.78 -36.22 29.91
C CYS A 148 23.45 -36.15 30.67
N GLY A 149 22.33 -36.29 29.95
CA GLY A 149 21.25 -37.22 30.34
C GLY A 149 20.46 -37.01 31.64
N LYS A 150 20.51 -35.85 32.31
CA LYS A 150 19.61 -35.53 33.42
C LYS A 150 19.04 -34.11 33.27
N GLN A 151 17.74 -34.05 32.97
CA GLN A 151 16.97 -32.81 32.97
C GLN A 151 16.73 -32.38 34.42
N HIS A 152 17.27 -31.23 34.83
CA HIS A 152 16.92 -30.57 36.07
C HIS A 152 16.11 -29.32 35.74
N PRO A 153 14.80 -29.26 36.05
CA PRO A 153 14.06 -28.01 35.95
C PRO A 153 14.68 -27.00 36.93
N ALA A 154 15.01 -25.81 36.43
CA ALA A 154 15.36 -24.68 37.28
C ALA A 154 14.08 -24.20 38.00
N GLY A 155 13.82 -24.84 39.14
CA GLY A 155 12.69 -24.60 40.03
C GLY A 155 12.69 -25.67 41.13
N MET A 156 13.48 -25.43 42.18
CA MET A 156 13.57 -26.21 43.44
C MET A 156 13.45 -27.74 43.30
N SER A 157 14.58 -28.40 43.10
CA SER A 157 14.70 -29.83 43.35
C SER A 157 14.60 -30.13 44.86
N ILE A 158 13.50 -30.74 45.30
CA ILE A 158 13.52 -31.66 46.45
C ILE A 158 13.62 -33.06 45.85
N GLY A 159 14.82 -33.62 45.89
CA GLY A 159 15.03 -35.04 45.65
C GLY A 159 14.79 -35.80 46.95
N VAL A 160 14.13 -36.95 46.87
CA VAL A 160 14.38 -38.07 47.78
C VAL A 160 14.27 -39.36 46.97
N GLU A 161 15.41 -40.03 46.85
CA GLU A 161 15.51 -41.45 46.53
C GLU A 161 15.21 -42.24 47.80
N GLY A 162 14.44 -43.32 47.69
CA GLY A 162 14.16 -44.22 48.81
C GLY A 162 12.78 -43.99 49.43
N ALA A 163 12.07 -45.11 49.56
CA ALA A 163 10.70 -45.19 50.05
C ALA A 163 10.50 -44.48 51.40
N GLN A 164 9.79 -43.34 51.39
CA GLN A 164 8.79 -42.98 52.40
C GLN A 164 8.19 -41.60 52.11
N ARG A 165 6.84 -41.57 52.10
CA ARG A 165 5.95 -40.40 52.23
C ARG A 165 5.77 -39.55 50.96
N GLN A 166 4.80 -39.99 50.16
CA GLN A 166 4.04 -39.14 49.25
C GLN A 166 3.28 -38.09 50.07
N VAL A 167 3.61 -36.80 49.92
CA VAL A 167 2.76 -35.72 50.41
C VAL A 167 1.73 -35.45 49.32
N VAL A 168 0.54 -36.02 49.46
CA VAL A 168 -0.61 -35.71 48.60
C VAL A 168 -1.13 -34.35 49.06
N PHE A 169 -0.92 -33.32 48.27
CA PHE A 169 -1.70 -32.09 48.40
C PHE A 169 -3.05 -32.34 47.73
N GLU A 170 -4.00 -32.92 48.47
CA GLU A 170 -5.40 -32.84 48.06
C GLU A 170 -5.77 -31.35 48.02
N ALA A 171 -6.37 -30.91 46.92
CA ALA A 171 -6.70 -29.52 46.66
C ALA A 171 -7.77 -29.03 47.65
N ASP A 172 -7.33 -28.63 48.85
CA ASP A 172 -8.20 -27.97 49.80
C ASP A 172 -8.47 -26.55 49.30
N ARG A 173 -9.76 -26.22 49.12
CA ARG A 173 -10.18 -24.92 48.60
C ARG A 173 -9.92 -23.88 49.69
N PHE A 174 -8.79 -23.19 49.62
CA PHE A 174 -8.48 -22.06 50.49
C PHE A 174 -9.61 -21.02 50.42
N LYS A 175 -10.45 -20.94 51.47
CA LYS A 175 -11.40 -19.84 51.63
C LYS A 175 -10.62 -18.59 52.01
N VAL A 176 -10.50 -17.65 51.08
CA VAL A 176 -10.00 -16.30 51.35
C VAL A 176 -11.03 -15.58 52.20
N HIS A 177 -10.63 -15.08 53.37
CA HIS A 177 -11.52 -14.37 54.31
C HIS A 177 -12.10 -13.10 53.64
N GLU A 178 -13.39 -12.82 53.87
CA GLU A 178 -14.17 -11.77 53.19
C GLU A 178 -13.50 -10.37 53.20
N ALA A 179 -12.81 -10.01 54.30
CA ALA A 179 -12.07 -8.77 54.42
C ALA A 179 -10.86 -8.68 53.46
N ALA A 180 -10.22 -9.81 53.16
CA ALA A 180 -9.09 -9.86 52.22
C ALA A 180 -9.57 -9.76 50.76
N GLN A 181 -10.74 -10.29 50.42
CA GLN A 181 -11.33 -10.11 49.08
C GLN A 181 -11.64 -8.64 48.79
N SER A 182 -12.24 -7.92 49.74
CA SER A 182 -12.54 -6.48 49.59
C SER A 182 -11.27 -5.63 49.43
N ALA A 183 -10.21 -5.94 50.17
CA ALA A 183 -8.92 -5.25 50.03
C ALA A 183 -8.27 -5.51 48.67
N ILE A 184 -8.36 -6.75 48.16
CA ILE A 184 -7.83 -7.12 46.84
C ILE A 184 -8.64 -6.47 45.73
N GLU A 185 -9.98 -6.46 45.80
CA GLU A 185 -10.83 -5.77 44.81
C GLU A 185 -10.54 -4.27 44.76
N ASN A 186 -10.44 -3.60 45.92
CA ASN A 186 -10.11 -2.18 45.97
C ASN A 186 -8.72 -1.88 45.40
N ALA A 187 -7.73 -2.73 45.65
CA ALA A 187 -6.39 -2.60 45.09
C ALA A 187 -6.36 -2.84 43.56
N VAL A 188 -7.17 -3.77 43.05
CA VAL A 188 -7.31 -4.02 41.61
C VAL A 188 -8.00 -2.84 40.92
N VAL A 189 -9.05 -2.28 41.53
CA VAL A 189 -9.75 -1.09 40.99
C VAL A 189 -8.84 0.15 41.02
N LEU A 190 -8.06 0.35 42.09
CA LEU A 190 -7.07 1.43 42.17
C LEU A 190 -5.93 1.25 41.16
N SER A 191 -5.40 0.04 40.98
CA SER A 191 -4.34 -0.23 39.99
C SER A 191 -4.83 -0.16 38.54
N MET A 192 -6.10 -0.51 38.26
CA MET A 192 -6.73 -0.25 36.97
C MET A 192 -6.92 1.25 36.70
N LYS A 193 -7.31 2.03 37.72
CA LYS A 193 -7.37 3.50 37.61
C LYS A 193 -6.00 4.15 37.44
N MET A 194 -4.93 3.54 37.95
CA MET A 194 -3.56 4.05 37.86
C MET A 194 -2.78 3.50 36.66
N LYS A 195 -3.32 2.55 35.89
CA LYS A 195 -2.68 2.02 34.68
C LYS A 195 -2.80 3.02 33.52
N THR A 196 -1.76 3.83 33.44
CA THR A 196 -1.32 4.84 32.47
C THR A 196 -1.50 4.52 30.97
N ALA A 197 -2.74 4.43 30.49
CA ALA A 197 -3.02 4.98 29.16
C ALA A 197 -3.17 6.50 29.35
N LEU A 198 -2.33 7.31 28.71
CA LEU A 198 -2.59 8.75 28.60
C LEU A 198 -4.01 8.88 28.05
N SER A 199 -4.90 9.59 28.77
CA SER A 199 -6.24 9.84 28.27
C SER A 199 -6.14 10.58 26.92
N ASP A 200 -7.14 10.45 26.06
CA ASP A 200 -7.08 11.08 24.74
C ASP A 200 -6.94 12.61 24.86
N GLU A 201 -7.45 13.20 25.95
CA GLU A 201 -7.24 14.60 26.30
C GLU A 201 -5.77 14.91 26.61
N MET A 202 -5.07 14.03 27.32
CA MET A 202 -3.64 14.22 27.63
C MET A 202 -2.78 14.08 26.37
N LYS A 203 -3.14 13.15 25.46
CA LYS A 203 -2.47 13.05 24.15
C LYS A 203 -2.68 14.31 23.33
N GLN A 204 -3.91 14.82 23.30
CA GLN A 204 -4.25 16.04 22.55
C GLN A 204 -3.52 17.26 23.12
N ALA A 205 -3.47 17.42 24.45
CA ALA A 205 -2.75 18.52 25.09
C ALA A 205 -1.25 18.52 24.78
N VAL A 206 -0.62 17.34 24.68
CA VAL A 206 0.79 17.22 24.27
C VAL A 206 0.97 17.63 22.81
N ILE A 207 0.06 17.24 21.91
CA ILE A 207 0.10 17.63 20.50
C ILE A 207 -0.08 19.15 20.34
N ASP A 208 -1.03 19.73 21.05
CA ASP A 208 -1.31 21.16 21.01
C ASP A 208 -0.12 21.96 21.55
N ALA A 209 0.47 21.55 22.67
CA ALA A 209 1.67 22.18 23.23
C ALA A 209 2.88 22.12 22.27
N VAL A 210 3.05 21.03 21.52
CA VAL A 210 4.12 20.93 20.50
C VAL A 210 3.82 21.85 19.33
N ARG A 211 2.57 21.91 18.87
CA ARG A 211 2.15 22.76 17.75
C ARG A 211 2.25 24.25 18.08
N GLU A 212 1.93 24.63 19.31
CA GLU A 212 1.99 26.00 19.82
C GLU A 212 3.40 26.39 20.29
N SER A 213 4.35 25.47 20.31
CA SER A 213 5.73 25.78 20.67
C SER A 213 6.33 26.82 19.72
N ASP A 214 6.95 27.84 20.28
CA ASP A 214 7.69 28.87 19.53
C ASP A 214 8.72 28.26 18.58
N LEU A 215 9.31 27.12 18.97
CA LEU A 215 10.28 26.38 18.14
C LEU A 215 9.62 25.81 16.88
N PHE A 216 8.44 25.17 17.01
CA PHE A 216 7.71 24.60 15.88
C PHE A 216 7.18 25.71 14.96
N THR A 217 6.67 26.79 15.55
CA THR A 217 6.22 27.98 14.80
C THR A 217 7.38 28.63 14.03
N SER A 218 8.55 28.77 14.65
CA SER A 218 9.75 29.32 14.01
C SER A 218 10.27 28.44 12.89
N LEU A 219 10.24 27.11 13.06
CA LEU A 219 10.62 26.16 12.01
C LEU A 219 9.68 26.23 10.80
N GLN A 220 8.36 26.31 11.03
CA GLN A 220 7.37 26.44 9.97
C GLN A 220 7.52 27.78 9.22
N ALA A 221 7.73 28.88 9.94
CA ALA A 221 7.95 30.19 9.33
C ALA A 221 9.27 30.25 8.52
N ALA A 222 10.38 29.76 9.09
CA ALA A 222 11.68 29.77 8.43
C ALA A 222 11.70 28.90 7.17
N SER A 223 11.18 27.68 7.25
CA SER A 223 11.11 26.78 6.10
C SER A 223 10.25 27.36 4.97
N ALA A 224 9.12 27.99 5.27
CA ALA A 224 8.29 28.65 4.28
C ALA A 224 9.00 29.87 3.64
N SER A 225 9.63 30.73 4.45
CA SER A 225 10.32 31.91 3.94
C SER A 225 11.55 31.57 3.10
N ASP A 226 12.33 30.56 3.52
CA ASP A 226 13.56 30.18 2.83
C ASP A 226 13.26 29.52 1.48
N LEU A 227 12.24 28.66 1.41
CA LEU A 227 11.78 28.07 0.16
C LEU A 227 11.21 29.13 -0.78
N GLN A 228 10.39 30.06 -0.27
CA GLN A 228 9.81 31.12 -1.08
C GLN A 228 10.89 32.05 -1.64
N GLN A 229 11.86 32.46 -0.83
CA GLN A 229 12.99 33.28 -1.26
C GLN A 229 13.85 32.57 -2.30
N ALA A 230 14.13 31.28 -2.13
CA ALA A 230 14.92 30.50 -3.08
C ALA A 230 14.23 30.37 -4.45
N VAL A 231 12.90 30.20 -4.45
CA VAL A 231 12.08 30.17 -5.67
C VAL A 231 12.08 31.53 -6.35
N ASP A 232 11.84 32.61 -5.63
CA ASP A 232 11.81 33.97 -6.19
C ASP A 232 13.17 34.36 -6.79
N ASP A 233 14.27 34.00 -6.13
CA ASP A 233 15.63 34.21 -6.64
C ASP A 233 15.90 33.41 -7.91
N ALA A 234 15.47 32.14 -7.96
CA ALA A 234 15.65 31.27 -9.11
C ALA A 234 14.85 31.77 -10.32
N VAL A 235 13.57 32.12 -10.11
CA VAL A 235 12.69 32.69 -11.14
C VAL A 235 13.26 34.03 -11.62
N GLY A 236 13.70 34.90 -10.71
CA GLY A 236 14.31 36.18 -11.05
C GLY A 236 15.59 36.03 -11.87
N LYS A 237 16.46 35.06 -11.54
CA LYS A 237 17.65 34.73 -12.35
C LYS A 237 17.28 34.20 -13.73
N ALA A 238 16.31 33.30 -13.81
CA ALA A 238 15.85 32.72 -15.08
C ALA A 238 15.29 33.80 -16.02
N LEU A 239 14.42 34.69 -15.50
CA LEU A 239 13.86 35.81 -16.26
C LEU A 239 14.95 36.78 -16.73
N ARG A 240 15.87 37.18 -15.83
CA ARG A 240 17.00 38.05 -16.22
C ARG A 240 17.86 37.41 -17.30
N ASN A 241 18.09 36.10 -17.26
CA ASN A 241 18.87 35.40 -18.27
C ASN A 241 18.11 35.26 -19.60
N ALA A 242 16.79 35.09 -19.57
CA ALA A 242 15.97 34.98 -20.77
C ALA A 242 15.88 36.31 -21.57
N VAL A 243 15.93 37.45 -20.88
CA VAL A 243 15.78 38.80 -21.47
C VAL A 243 17.12 39.44 -21.86
N LYS A 244 18.26 38.95 -21.37
CA LYS A 244 19.59 39.45 -21.75
C LYS A 244 19.93 39.17 -23.23
N PRO A 245 20.89 39.91 -23.82
CA PRO A 245 21.50 39.58 -25.11
C PRO A 245 21.90 38.10 -25.24
N GLY A 246 21.48 37.42 -26.31
CA GLY A 246 21.58 35.97 -26.51
C GLY A 246 20.52 35.09 -25.80
N GLY A 247 19.66 35.66 -24.95
CA GLY A 247 18.60 34.94 -24.24
C GLY A 247 17.43 34.52 -25.14
N MET A 248 16.64 33.54 -24.69
CA MET A 248 15.55 32.95 -25.49
C MET A 248 14.48 33.98 -25.86
N ILE A 249 14.09 34.86 -24.93
CA ILE A 249 13.11 35.92 -25.18
C ILE A 249 13.73 37.00 -26.07
N TRP A 250 14.98 37.37 -25.80
CA TRP A 250 15.66 38.39 -26.58
C TRP A 250 15.84 38.01 -28.06
N SER A 251 16.19 36.74 -28.32
CA SER A 251 16.34 36.21 -29.69
C SER A 251 15.03 36.28 -30.47
N ARG A 252 13.89 36.10 -29.79
CA ARG A 252 12.56 36.19 -30.40
C ARG A 252 12.16 37.64 -30.74
N PHE A 253 12.58 38.62 -29.94
CA PHE A 253 12.37 40.03 -30.26
C PHE A 253 13.19 40.49 -31.48
N GLN A 254 14.39 39.94 -31.70
CA GLN A 254 15.20 40.24 -32.88
C GLN A 254 14.62 39.64 -34.17
N LEU A 255 14.04 38.44 -34.10
CA LEU A 255 13.39 37.78 -35.25
C LEU A 255 12.13 38.49 -35.78
N CYS A 256 11.51 39.37 -34.99
CA CYS A 256 10.33 40.15 -35.40
C CYS A 256 10.67 41.55 -35.98
N GLN A 257 11.95 41.94 -36.02
CA GLN A 257 12.38 43.25 -36.54
C GLN A 257 13.02 43.17 -37.94
N HIS A 258 12.91 42.03 -38.63
CA HIS A 258 13.34 41.83 -40.01
C HIS A 258 12.19 41.35 -40.90
#